data_AF-A0A918XNW2-F1
#
_entry.id   AF-A0A918XNW2-F1
#
_cell.length_a   1.000
_cell.length_b   1.000
_cell.length_c   1.000
_cell.angle_alpha   90.00
_cell.angle_beta   90.00
_cell.angle_gamma   90.00
#
_symmetry.space_group_name_H-M   'P 1'
#
loop_
_entity.id
_entity.type
_entity.pdbx_description
1 polymer ?
#
loop_
_entity_poly.entity_id
_entity_poly.type
_entity_poly.pdbx_seq_one_letter_code
_entity_poly.pdbx_strand_id
1 'polypeptide(L)'
;MTTGPETGFGADDPTMAYWHWHGVATLLRCPHRPDMADTDIGLIGFPYSGGNAVERMQYLAPRAIRNRSMSYRRILRSMRTDPFAGARISDLGDVPMSGILNPDITAADAEAFYRRVDERGIVPVTVGGDHSVTTPVLRGIAGPGSRHGGPIGMIHFDSHCDSSPPLSGTANHAGAAFRIGVEEGLIDPARTVQIGFHGPVAALDQDDWSHEHFRVITLEEVLASGIERVAEEVRGIVGTGPTYVSLDLDVLDIAYAPAVADPEVNGLTSRELFGLLDRLRGIDLCGADVVCYCPPLDGPAQITALTACEILLYFVTLAGEAVQARR
;
A
#
# COMPACT_ATOMS: atom_id res chain seq x y z
N MET A 1 -1.55 50.48 -10.34
CA MET A 1 -2.32 49.30 -10.76
C MET A 1 -2.60 48.50 -9.50
N THR A 2 -3.83 48.56 -9.02
CA THR A 2 -4.31 47.82 -7.84
C THR A 2 -4.31 46.33 -8.16
N THR A 3 -3.52 45.56 -7.42
CA THR A 3 -3.57 44.10 -7.39
C THR A 3 -4.99 43.69 -6.98
N GLY A 4 -5.72 43.06 -7.91
CA GLY A 4 -7.01 42.46 -7.61
C GLY A 4 -6.88 41.38 -6.52
N PRO A 5 -7.97 41.03 -5.83
CA PRO A 5 -7.92 39.93 -4.87
C PRO A 5 -7.54 38.65 -5.62
N GLU A 6 -6.54 37.92 -5.11
CA GLU A 6 -6.26 36.56 -5.56
C GLU A 6 -7.48 35.68 -5.22
N THR A 7 -8.45 35.61 -6.13
CA THR A 7 -9.59 34.69 -6.04
C THR A 7 -9.18 33.31 -6.56
N GLY A 8 -8.13 32.75 -5.97
CA GLY A 8 -7.75 31.35 -6.18
C GLY A 8 -8.51 30.49 -5.18
N PHE A 9 -9.27 29.51 -5.67
CA PHE A 9 -9.84 28.47 -4.81
C PHE A 9 -8.69 27.69 -4.17
N GLY A 10 -8.52 27.82 -2.86
CA GLY A 10 -7.49 27.09 -2.11
C GLY A 10 -7.74 25.58 -2.15
N ALA A 11 -6.70 24.77 -1.93
CA ALA A 11 -6.80 23.31 -1.90
C ALA A 11 -7.82 22.78 -0.86
N ASP A 12 -8.13 23.59 0.15
CA ASP A 12 -9.06 23.28 1.25
C ASP A 12 -10.50 23.80 1.02
N ASP A 13 -10.79 24.39 -0.15
CA ASP A 13 -12.16 24.78 -0.48
C ASP A 13 -13.03 23.52 -0.68
N PRO A 14 -14.09 23.31 0.12
CA PRO A 14 -14.95 22.13 -0.01
C PRO A 14 -15.68 22.04 -1.35
N THR A 15 -15.75 23.12 -2.14
CA THR A 15 -16.27 23.11 -3.51
C THR A 15 -15.28 22.50 -4.51
N MET A 16 -13.97 22.57 -4.24
CA MET A 16 -12.94 22.09 -5.14
C MET A 16 -12.97 20.57 -5.32
N ALA A 17 -13.43 19.80 -4.33
CA ALA A 17 -13.61 18.35 -4.48
C ALA A 17 -14.65 17.98 -5.56
N TYR A 18 -15.59 18.88 -5.91
CA TYR A 18 -16.49 18.66 -7.05
C TYR A 18 -15.77 18.83 -8.39
N TRP A 19 -14.71 19.63 -8.45
CA TRP A 19 -13.91 19.88 -9.67
C TRP A 19 -12.67 18.99 -9.69
N HIS A 20 -12.88 17.68 -9.75
CA HIS A 20 -11.81 16.69 -9.77
C HIS A 20 -10.90 16.77 -11.01
N TRP A 21 -11.34 17.45 -12.06
CA TRP A 21 -10.57 17.72 -13.29
C TRP A 21 -9.68 18.98 -13.21
N HIS A 22 -9.69 19.73 -12.10
CA HIS A 22 -8.99 21.01 -11.97
C HIS A 22 -7.86 20.97 -10.94
N GLY A 23 -6.77 21.66 -11.23
CA GLY A 23 -5.58 21.77 -10.37
C GLY A 23 -4.50 20.74 -10.68
N VAL A 24 -3.37 20.85 -9.98
CA VAL A 24 -2.26 19.90 -10.12
C VAL A 24 -2.64 18.58 -9.45
N ALA A 25 -2.57 17.48 -10.21
CA ALA A 25 -2.94 16.15 -9.73
C ALA A 25 -1.88 15.56 -8.80
N THR A 26 -2.12 15.68 -7.49
CA THR A 26 -1.36 15.06 -6.40
C THR A 26 -2.24 14.05 -5.66
N LEU A 27 -1.64 13.09 -4.97
CA LEU A 27 -2.38 12.08 -4.20
C LEU A 27 -3.28 12.77 -3.18
N LEU A 28 -4.60 12.54 -3.28
CA LEU A 28 -5.63 13.14 -2.41
C LEU A 28 -5.58 14.68 -2.32
N ARG A 29 -5.05 15.34 -3.37
CA ARG A 29 -4.80 16.80 -3.42
C ARG A 29 -3.82 17.30 -2.36
N CYS A 30 -2.96 16.44 -1.82
CA CYS A 30 -2.03 16.84 -0.78
C CYS A 30 -0.98 17.84 -1.31
N PRO A 31 -0.45 18.72 -0.46
CA PRO A 31 0.69 19.56 -0.83
C PRO A 31 1.84 18.70 -1.36
N HIS A 32 2.45 19.12 -2.47
CA HIS A 32 3.63 18.44 -3.00
C HIS A 32 4.89 18.89 -2.25
N ARG A 33 5.57 17.96 -1.57
CA ARG A 33 6.75 18.22 -0.72
C ARG A 33 7.88 17.21 -0.99
N PRO A 34 8.57 17.29 -2.15
CA PRO A 34 9.65 16.36 -2.47
C PRO A 34 10.87 16.48 -1.54
N ASP A 35 10.97 17.57 -0.78
CA ASP A 35 11.99 17.82 0.25
C ASP A 35 11.66 17.16 1.61
N MET A 36 10.52 16.48 1.72
CA MET A 36 10.01 15.83 2.94
C MET A 36 9.82 16.82 4.10
N ALA A 37 9.69 18.12 3.82
CA ALA A 37 9.50 19.13 4.84
C ALA A 37 8.08 19.05 5.42
N ASP A 38 7.98 19.33 6.72
CA ASP A 38 6.72 19.41 7.45
C ASP A 38 5.73 18.27 7.21
N THR A 39 6.23 17.03 7.16
CA THR A 39 5.43 15.84 6.83
C THR A 39 5.48 14.85 7.98
N ASP A 40 4.33 14.34 8.40
CA ASP A 40 4.20 13.21 9.33
C ASP A 40 3.87 11.91 8.54
N ILE A 41 3.07 12.03 7.47
CA ILE A 41 2.68 10.93 6.58
C ILE A 41 3.00 11.32 5.14
N GLY A 42 3.83 10.51 4.48
CA GLY A 42 4.28 10.73 3.12
C GLY A 42 3.52 9.85 2.13
N LEU A 43 2.75 10.45 1.22
CA LEU A 43 2.15 9.74 0.10
C LEU A 43 3.19 9.63 -1.02
N ILE A 44 3.57 8.42 -1.40
CA ILE A 44 4.71 8.18 -2.28
C ILE A 44 4.26 7.33 -3.47
N GLY A 45 4.58 7.74 -4.69
CA GLY A 45 4.42 6.87 -5.85
C GLY A 45 5.67 6.03 -6.09
N PHE A 46 5.51 4.73 -6.38
CA PHE A 46 6.62 3.87 -6.81
C PHE A 46 6.30 3.27 -8.18
N PRO A 47 6.57 4.00 -9.28
CA PRO A 47 6.17 3.61 -10.63
C PRO A 47 7.11 2.56 -11.23
N TYR A 48 7.07 1.32 -10.74
CA TYR A 48 7.95 0.24 -11.17
C TYR A 48 7.21 -1.07 -11.46
N SER A 49 7.58 -1.75 -12.57
CA SER A 49 7.00 -3.04 -13.01
C SER A 49 8.07 -4.04 -13.46
N GLY A 50 9.34 -3.79 -13.11
CA GLY A 50 10.45 -4.63 -13.59
C GLY A 50 10.63 -5.91 -12.78
N GLY A 51 9.96 -6.04 -11.63
CA GLY A 51 9.97 -7.22 -10.77
C GLY A 51 8.88 -8.23 -11.14
N ASN A 52 7.93 -7.88 -11.99
CA ASN A 52 6.87 -8.79 -12.44
C ASN A 52 7.27 -9.58 -13.70
N ALA A 53 6.87 -10.84 -13.79
CA ALA A 53 7.04 -11.70 -14.98
C ALA A 53 5.81 -11.73 -15.91
N VAL A 54 4.64 -11.30 -15.43
CA VAL A 54 3.37 -11.32 -16.19
C VAL A 54 3.08 -9.97 -16.86
N GLU A 55 1.92 -9.37 -16.62
CA GLU A 55 1.57 -8.03 -17.11
C GLU A 55 2.46 -6.95 -16.48
N ARG A 56 2.99 -6.04 -17.31
CA ARG A 56 4.05 -5.08 -16.91
C ARG A 56 3.64 -3.62 -17.09
N MET A 57 2.42 -3.26 -16.70
CA MET A 57 1.88 -1.89 -16.87
C MET A 57 1.59 -1.17 -15.54
N GLN A 58 1.94 -1.78 -14.41
CA GLN A 58 1.71 -1.24 -13.06
C GLN A 58 2.49 0.04 -12.77
N TYR A 59 3.61 0.29 -13.46
CA TYR A 59 4.38 1.53 -13.32
C TYR A 59 3.54 2.79 -13.65
N LEU A 60 2.40 2.64 -14.34
CA LEU A 60 1.45 3.72 -14.61
C LEU A 60 0.50 4.01 -13.43
N ALA A 61 0.39 3.10 -12.46
CA ALA A 61 -0.55 3.17 -11.35
C ALA A 61 -0.43 4.45 -10.51
N PRO A 62 0.77 4.90 -10.09
CA PRO A 62 0.88 6.09 -9.24
C PRO A 62 0.30 7.34 -9.92
N ARG A 63 0.48 7.48 -11.23
CA ARG A 63 -0.09 8.59 -12.01
C ARG A 63 -1.60 8.48 -12.14
N ALA A 64 -2.11 7.28 -12.42
CA ALA A 64 -3.54 7.05 -12.55
C ALA A 64 -4.29 7.30 -11.22
N ILE A 65 -3.74 6.84 -10.10
CA ILE A 65 -4.30 7.03 -8.76
C ILE A 65 -4.21 8.50 -8.33
N ARG A 66 -3.11 9.22 -8.62
CA ARG A 66 -3.07 10.69 -8.44
C ARG A 66 -4.23 11.36 -9.13
N ASN A 67 -4.44 11.08 -10.42
CA ASN A 67 -5.52 11.68 -11.19
C ASN A 67 -6.90 11.31 -10.61
N ARG A 68 -7.13 10.03 -10.28
CA ARG A 68 -8.44 9.57 -9.80
C ARG A 68 -8.77 10.07 -8.39
N SER A 69 -7.78 10.10 -7.50
CA SER A 69 -7.92 10.53 -6.11
C SER A 69 -8.31 12.01 -5.98
N MET A 70 -8.16 12.82 -7.03
CA MET A 70 -8.66 14.21 -7.09
C MET A 70 -10.19 14.32 -6.89
N SER A 71 -10.93 13.23 -7.08
CA SER A 71 -12.39 13.17 -6.88
C SER A 71 -12.82 12.81 -5.46
N TYR A 72 -11.88 12.37 -4.62
CA TYR A 72 -12.21 11.87 -3.29
C TYR A 72 -12.38 13.01 -2.30
N ARG A 73 -13.32 12.79 -1.38
CA ARG A 73 -13.40 13.53 -0.13
C ARG A 73 -12.37 12.94 0.84
N ARG A 74 -11.88 13.75 1.76
CA ARG A 74 -10.77 13.41 2.66
C ARG A 74 -11.18 12.71 3.97
N ILE A 75 -12.47 12.44 4.17
CA ILE A 75 -13.00 11.85 5.42
C ILE A 75 -13.90 10.66 5.07
N LEU A 76 -13.54 9.49 5.60
CA LEU A 76 -14.35 8.28 5.50
C LEU A 76 -15.53 8.35 6.47
N ARG A 77 -16.74 8.08 5.96
CA ARG A 77 -17.97 8.12 6.77
C ARG A 77 -18.01 7.03 7.84
N SER A 78 -17.46 5.85 7.55
CA SER A 78 -17.40 4.70 8.47
C SER A 78 -16.45 4.97 9.63
N MET A 79 -15.24 5.45 9.33
CA MET A 79 -14.17 5.69 10.30
C MET A 79 -14.45 6.91 11.20
N ARG A 80 -15.13 7.94 10.65
CA ARG A 80 -15.44 9.20 11.34
C ARG A 80 -14.22 9.93 11.92
N THR A 81 -13.05 9.73 11.31
CA THR A 81 -11.79 10.38 11.65
C THR A 81 -11.35 11.28 10.49
N ASP A 82 -10.93 12.50 10.79
CA ASP A 82 -10.28 13.39 9.82
C ASP A 82 -8.76 13.30 9.99
N PRO A 83 -8.04 12.54 9.16
CA PRO A 83 -6.59 12.41 9.28
C PRO A 83 -5.84 13.70 8.94
N PHE A 84 -6.43 14.58 8.13
CA PHE A 84 -5.81 15.83 7.68
C PHE A 84 -5.88 16.94 8.73
N ALA A 85 -6.79 16.82 9.70
CA ALA A 85 -6.83 17.71 10.86
C ALA A 85 -5.78 17.35 11.92
N GLY A 86 -5.37 16.07 12.01
CA GLY A 86 -4.50 15.58 13.07
C GLY A 86 -3.06 15.23 12.66
N ALA A 87 -2.77 15.14 11.37
CA ALA A 87 -1.43 14.86 10.85
C ALA A 87 -1.11 15.75 9.63
N ARG A 88 0.18 16.07 9.45
CA ARG A 88 0.68 16.74 8.24
C ARG A 88 0.91 15.70 7.15
N ILE A 89 0.10 15.74 6.10
CA ILE A 89 0.10 14.74 5.03
C ILE A 89 0.52 15.42 3.72
N SER A 90 1.54 14.87 3.05
CA SER A 90 2.12 15.46 1.83
C SER A 90 2.32 14.41 0.74
N ASP A 91 2.15 14.79 -0.52
CA ASP A 91 2.60 13.99 -1.66
C ASP A 91 4.10 14.23 -1.87
N LEU A 92 4.91 13.21 -1.61
CA LEU A 92 6.38 13.29 -1.69
C LEU A 92 6.90 13.09 -3.12
N GLY A 93 6.01 12.89 -4.10
CA GLY A 93 6.36 12.58 -5.47
C GLY A 93 6.62 11.09 -5.67
N ASP A 94 7.46 10.77 -6.65
CA ASP A 94 7.80 9.40 -6.99
C ASP A 94 9.19 9.01 -6.47
N VAL A 95 9.38 7.73 -6.17
CA VAL A 95 10.68 7.16 -5.81
C VAL A 95 11.69 7.43 -6.94
N PRO A 96 12.86 8.01 -6.66
CA PRO A 96 13.90 8.21 -7.67
C PRO A 96 14.52 6.87 -8.06
N MET A 97 14.67 6.63 -9.37
CA MET A 97 15.23 5.39 -9.91
C MET A 97 16.26 5.70 -10.99
N SER A 98 17.52 5.34 -10.76
CA SER A 98 18.61 5.52 -11.71
C SER A 98 18.76 4.32 -12.67
N GLY A 99 18.33 3.13 -12.24
CA GLY A 99 18.48 1.87 -12.97
C GLY A 99 17.17 1.19 -13.32
N ILE A 100 16.20 1.88 -13.93
CA ILE A 100 14.82 1.41 -14.17
C ILE A 100 14.67 0.03 -14.86
N LEU A 101 15.71 -0.46 -15.55
CA LEU A 101 15.72 -1.78 -16.20
C LEU A 101 16.42 -2.87 -15.37
N ASN A 102 17.02 -2.49 -14.23
CA ASN A 102 17.73 -3.38 -13.33
C ASN A 102 17.01 -3.39 -11.97
N PRO A 103 16.42 -4.54 -11.57
CA PRO A 103 15.67 -4.64 -10.32
C PRO A 103 16.51 -4.40 -9.08
N ASP A 104 17.78 -4.83 -9.07
CA ASP A 104 18.65 -4.68 -7.91
C ASP A 104 19.09 -3.22 -7.71
N ILE A 105 19.42 -2.52 -8.80
CA ILE A 105 19.74 -1.08 -8.75
C ILE A 105 18.50 -0.28 -8.33
N THR A 106 17.34 -0.60 -8.90
CA THR A 106 16.07 0.07 -8.55
C THR A 106 15.71 -0.15 -7.08
N ALA A 107 15.87 -1.38 -6.57
CA ALA A 107 15.65 -1.69 -5.17
C ALA A 107 16.60 -0.90 -4.25
N ALA A 108 17.89 -0.80 -4.60
CA ALA A 108 18.87 -0.05 -3.82
C ALA A 108 18.56 1.47 -3.79
N ASP A 109 18.17 2.06 -4.92
CA ASP A 109 17.77 3.47 -4.99
C ASP A 109 16.52 3.75 -4.13
N ALA A 110 15.54 2.84 -4.20
CA ALA A 110 14.31 2.91 -3.43
C ALA A 110 14.56 2.75 -1.93
N GLU A 111 15.38 1.78 -1.52
CA GLU A 111 15.79 1.60 -0.12
C GLU A 111 16.44 2.87 0.43
N ALA A 112 17.37 3.48 -0.31
CA ALA A 112 18.01 4.73 0.08
C ALA A 112 17.02 5.90 0.19
N PHE A 113 15.96 5.91 -0.62
CA PHE A 113 14.87 6.87 -0.49
C PHE A 113 14.06 6.62 0.79
N TYR A 114 13.60 5.39 1.02
CA TYR A 114 12.78 5.05 2.20
C TYR A 114 13.56 5.18 3.51
N ARG A 115 14.87 4.95 3.53
CA ARG A 115 15.69 5.24 4.72
C ARG A 115 15.65 6.72 5.11
N ARG A 116 15.69 7.64 4.13
CA ARG A 116 15.56 9.09 4.41
C ARG A 116 14.17 9.46 4.89
N VAL A 117 13.13 8.76 4.41
CA VAL A 117 11.77 8.88 4.92
C VAL A 117 11.72 8.42 6.39
N ASP A 118 12.34 7.27 6.68
CA ASP A 118 12.38 6.68 8.01
C ASP A 118 13.11 7.56 9.05
N GLU A 119 14.29 8.07 8.67
CA GLU A 119 15.13 8.98 9.47
C GLU A 119 14.39 10.27 9.88
N ARG A 120 13.40 10.70 9.09
CA ARG A 120 12.56 11.86 9.38
C ARG A 120 11.33 11.54 10.23
N GLY A 121 11.14 10.27 10.60
CA GLY A 121 9.97 9.80 11.34
C GLY A 121 8.68 9.84 10.52
N ILE A 122 8.78 9.84 9.19
CA ILE A 122 7.62 9.88 8.30
C ILE A 122 7.06 8.47 8.12
N VAL A 123 5.74 8.32 8.23
CA VAL A 123 5.03 7.08 7.87
C VAL A 123 4.82 7.06 6.35
N PRO A 124 5.45 6.15 5.59
CA PRO A 124 5.19 6.04 4.15
C PRO A 124 3.85 5.37 3.87
N VAL A 125 3.05 5.98 2.99
CA VAL A 125 1.90 5.34 2.36
C VAL A 125 2.18 5.33 0.86
N THR A 126 2.54 4.16 0.36
CA THR A 126 3.06 3.99 -1.00
C THR A 126 1.95 3.54 -1.93
N VAL A 127 1.91 4.13 -3.11
CA VAL A 127 1.14 3.65 -4.24
C VAL A 127 2.14 3.03 -5.20
N GLY A 128 2.17 1.71 -5.23
CA GLY A 128 3.14 0.94 -5.97
C GLY A 128 2.70 0.59 -7.39
N GLY A 129 3.70 0.21 -8.17
CA GLY A 129 3.54 -0.61 -9.36
C GLY A 129 3.41 -2.08 -8.95
N ASP A 130 4.29 -2.98 -9.41
CA ASP A 130 4.22 -4.40 -9.02
C ASP A 130 4.60 -4.61 -7.53
N HIS A 131 4.32 -5.80 -6.98
CA HIS A 131 4.57 -6.11 -5.55
C HIS A 131 6.07 -6.16 -5.17
N SER A 132 7.00 -6.09 -6.14
CA SER A 132 8.44 -6.07 -5.82
C SER A 132 8.86 -4.80 -5.09
N VAL A 133 8.06 -3.73 -5.24
CA VAL A 133 8.26 -2.42 -4.61
C VAL A 133 8.25 -2.47 -3.08
N THR A 134 7.57 -3.44 -2.49
CA THR A 134 7.45 -3.58 -1.03
C THR A 134 8.79 -3.97 -0.39
N THR A 135 9.61 -4.77 -1.08
CA THR A 135 10.93 -5.20 -0.59
C THR A 135 11.84 -4.03 -0.17
N PRO A 136 12.16 -3.06 -1.05
CA PRO A 136 13.00 -1.92 -0.68
C PRO A 136 12.31 -0.94 0.29
N VAL A 137 10.97 -0.91 0.36
CA VAL A 137 10.27 -0.15 1.42
C VAL A 137 10.60 -0.74 2.78
N LEU A 138 10.44 -2.07 2.93
CA LEU A 138 10.74 -2.78 4.16
C LEU A 138 12.22 -2.65 4.56
N ARG A 139 13.15 -2.80 3.61
CA ARG A 139 14.58 -2.56 3.90
C ARG A 139 14.83 -1.15 4.43
N GLY A 140 14.15 -0.14 3.86
CA GLY A 140 14.28 1.25 4.27
C GLY A 140 13.72 1.56 5.67
N ILE A 141 12.58 0.97 6.04
CA ILE A 141 11.87 1.31 7.30
C ILE A 141 12.04 0.29 8.43
N ALA A 142 12.45 -0.94 8.14
CA ALA A 142 12.62 -2.01 9.12
C ALA A 142 14.05 -2.59 9.13
N GLY A 143 14.90 -2.18 8.19
CA GLY A 143 16.28 -2.62 8.12
C GLY A 143 17.17 -2.07 9.25
N PRO A 144 18.46 -2.44 9.24
CA PRO A 144 19.43 -1.98 10.22
C PRO A 144 19.50 -0.46 10.33
N GLY A 145 19.36 0.06 11.55
CA GLY A 145 19.38 1.49 11.81
C GLY A 145 18.04 2.20 11.62
N SER A 146 16.99 1.48 11.25
CA SER A 146 15.62 2.02 11.28
C SER A 146 15.19 2.42 12.69
N ARG A 147 14.26 3.37 12.78
CA ARG A 147 13.72 3.84 14.07
C ARG A 147 12.96 2.78 14.87
N HIS A 148 12.54 1.69 14.21
CA HIS A 148 11.77 0.61 14.82
C HIS A 148 12.67 -0.39 15.58
N GLY A 149 13.98 -0.39 15.31
CA GLY A 149 14.96 -1.13 16.11
C GLY A 149 14.89 -2.65 16.00
N GLY A 150 14.17 -3.18 15.00
CA GLY A 150 13.98 -4.60 14.79
C GLY A 150 12.87 -4.89 13.78
N PRO A 151 12.56 -6.19 13.55
CA PRO A 151 11.51 -6.60 12.63
C PRO A 151 10.14 -6.05 13.06
N ILE A 152 9.33 -5.66 12.08
CA ILE A 152 7.98 -5.14 12.28
C ILE A 152 6.92 -6.23 12.05
N GLY A 153 5.69 -6.02 12.52
CA GLY A 153 4.55 -6.86 12.14
C GLY A 153 4.10 -6.59 10.70
N MET A 154 3.32 -7.49 10.12
CA MET A 154 2.84 -7.38 8.75
C MET A 154 1.42 -7.90 8.61
N ILE A 155 0.57 -7.16 7.88
CA ILE A 155 -0.71 -7.62 7.36
C ILE A 155 -0.63 -7.58 5.85
N HIS A 156 -0.79 -8.73 5.22
CA HIS A 156 -0.69 -8.91 3.78
C HIS A 156 -2.03 -9.37 3.22
N PHE A 157 -2.59 -8.61 2.29
CA PHE A 157 -3.80 -8.98 1.54
C PHE A 157 -3.40 -9.27 0.10
N ASP A 158 -3.60 -10.52 -0.34
CA ASP A 158 -3.17 -10.98 -1.67
C ASP A 158 -3.83 -12.34 -1.99
N SER A 159 -4.03 -12.63 -3.27
CA SER A 159 -4.38 -13.98 -3.72
C SER A 159 -3.18 -14.94 -3.68
N HIS A 160 -1.96 -14.41 -3.70
CA HIS A 160 -0.69 -15.09 -3.83
C HIS A 160 0.17 -15.01 -2.56
N CYS A 161 1.15 -15.91 -2.46
CA CYS A 161 1.98 -16.03 -1.27
C CYS A 161 3.17 -15.08 -1.20
N ASP A 162 3.64 -14.61 -2.36
CA ASP A 162 4.78 -13.69 -2.54
C ASP A 162 6.02 -14.03 -1.70
N SER A 163 6.26 -15.33 -1.56
CA SER A 163 7.32 -15.93 -0.75
C SER A 163 8.22 -16.90 -1.53
N SER A 164 8.28 -16.74 -2.84
CA SER A 164 9.11 -17.52 -3.74
C SER A 164 10.61 -17.22 -3.56
N PRO A 165 11.49 -18.22 -3.80
CA PRO A 165 12.93 -17.99 -3.88
C PRO A 165 13.29 -17.12 -5.10
N PRO A 166 14.55 -16.62 -5.19
CA PRO A 166 15.01 -15.83 -6.32
C PRO A 166 14.68 -16.44 -7.68
N LEU A 167 14.08 -15.63 -8.56
CA LEU A 167 13.63 -16.00 -9.89
C LEU A 167 14.27 -15.10 -10.96
N SER A 168 14.51 -15.64 -12.16
CA SER A 168 15.00 -14.87 -13.32
C SER A 168 16.29 -14.07 -13.06
N GLY A 169 17.12 -14.54 -12.12
CA GLY A 169 18.44 -13.95 -11.83
C GLY A 169 18.44 -12.82 -10.79
N THR A 170 17.33 -12.56 -10.11
CA THR A 170 17.25 -11.57 -9.01
C THR A 170 16.39 -12.10 -7.85
N ALA A 171 16.62 -11.60 -6.64
CA ALA A 171 15.68 -11.77 -5.53
C ALA A 171 14.59 -10.68 -5.54
N ASN A 172 14.86 -9.52 -6.14
CA ASN A 172 13.97 -8.35 -6.12
C ASN A 172 12.88 -8.45 -7.20
N HIS A 173 11.97 -9.43 -7.05
CA HIS A 173 10.81 -9.64 -7.91
C HIS A 173 9.52 -9.65 -7.08
N ALA A 174 8.36 -9.59 -7.76
CA ALA A 174 7.06 -9.42 -7.11
C ALA A 174 6.80 -10.54 -6.08
N GLY A 175 6.92 -11.78 -6.52
CA GLY A 175 6.67 -12.94 -5.67
C GLY A 175 7.69 -13.26 -4.57
N ALA A 176 8.56 -12.34 -4.12
CA ALA A 176 9.62 -12.66 -3.14
C ALA A 176 9.58 -11.85 -1.84
N ALA A 177 8.77 -10.77 -1.78
CA ALA A 177 8.93 -9.73 -0.77
C ALA A 177 8.84 -10.25 0.68
N PHE A 178 7.94 -11.19 0.95
CA PHE A 178 7.72 -11.69 2.31
C PHE A 178 8.77 -12.70 2.73
N ARG A 179 9.28 -13.50 1.79
CA ARG A 179 10.44 -14.37 2.05
C ARG A 179 11.69 -13.57 2.36
N ILE A 180 11.97 -12.55 1.56
CA ILE A 180 13.08 -11.62 1.83
C ILE A 180 12.89 -10.94 3.18
N GLY A 181 11.66 -10.52 3.50
CA GLY A 181 11.32 -9.91 4.78
C GLY A 181 11.75 -10.76 5.98
N VAL A 182 11.55 -12.08 5.92
CA VAL A 182 11.97 -13.00 6.99
C VAL A 182 13.47 -13.26 6.95
N GLU A 183 14.03 -13.58 5.78
CA GLU A 183 15.45 -13.93 5.63
C GLU A 183 16.38 -12.76 6.01
N GLU A 184 15.96 -11.52 5.78
CA GLU A 184 16.69 -10.31 6.16
C GLU A 184 16.30 -9.75 7.54
N GLY A 185 15.36 -10.37 8.25
CA GLY A 185 14.91 -9.94 9.58
C GLY A 185 14.18 -8.60 9.61
N LEU A 186 13.46 -8.28 8.53
CA LEU A 186 12.68 -7.04 8.36
C LEU A 186 11.25 -7.19 8.92
N ILE A 187 10.67 -8.38 8.84
CA ILE A 187 9.35 -8.69 9.41
C ILE A 187 9.45 -9.81 10.42
N ASP A 188 8.60 -9.76 11.45
CA ASP A 188 8.49 -10.80 12.47
C ASP A 188 7.46 -11.85 11.98
N PRO A 189 7.87 -13.10 11.69
CA PRO A 189 6.96 -14.13 11.22
C PRO A 189 5.80 -14.38 12.19
N ALA A 190 6.05 -14.28 13.50
CA ALA A 190 5.02 -14.50 14.52
C ALA A 190 3.98 -13.37 14.60
N ARG A 191 4.28 -12.21 14.00
CA ARG A 191 3.40 -11.05 13.88
C ARG A 191 3.04 -10.75 12.42
N THR A 192 3.14 -11.76 11.56
CA THR A 192 2.79 -11.67 10.14
C THR A 192 1.59 -12.54 9.83
N VAL A 193 0.62 -11.96 9.12
CA VAL A 193 -0.56 -12.65 8.63
C VAL A 193 -0.77 -12.36 7.14
N GLN A 194 -1.00 -13.41 6.35
CA GLN A 194 -1.36 -13.32 4.94
C GLN A 194 -2.82 -13.73 4.78
N ILE A 195 -3.59 -12.96 3.99
CA ILE A 195 -5.04 -13.04 3.94
C ILE A 195 -5.50 -13.05 2.49
N GLY A 196 -6.31 -14.02 2.12
CA GLY A 196 -7.02 -14.04 0.84
C GLY A 196 -6.46 -14.98 -0.20
N PHE A 197 -5.58 -15.93 0.18
CA PHE A 197 -5.08 -16.95 -0.75
C PHE A 197 -6.24 -17.67 -1.43
N HIS A 198 -6.23 -17.67 -2.77
CA HIS A 198 -7.19 -18.35 -3.63
C HIS A 198 -6.62 -18.46 -5.05
N GLY A 199 -7.32 -19.17 -5.94
CA GLY A 199 -6.87 -19.38 -7.31
C GLY A 199 -6.10 -20.70 -7.51
N PRO A 200 -5.78 -21.04 -8.76
CA PRO A 200 -5.05 -22.27 -9.10
C PRO A 200 -3.55 -22.14 -8.80
N VAL A 201 -2.99 -23.15 -8.14
CA VAL A 201 -1.53 -23.26 -7.92
C VAL A 201 -0.86 -24.16 -8.96
N ALA A 202 0.41 -23.87 -9.27
CA ALA A 202 1.21 -24.70 -10.18
C ALA A 202 1.63 -26.04 -9.55
N ALA A 203 1.75 -26.08 -8.22
CA ALA A 203 2.07 -27.27 -7.44
C ALA A 203 1.41 -27.21 -6.05
N LEU A 204 1.14 -28.37 -5.45
CA LEU A 204 0.45 -28.45 -4.14
C LEU A 204 1.28 -27.89 -2.99
N ASP A 205 2.60 -27.84 -3.15
CA ASP A 205 3.59 -27.34 -2.18
C ASP A 205 3.99 -25.88 -2.46
N GLN A 206 3.33 -25.20 -3.40
CA GLN A 206 3.67 -23.83 -3.81
C GLN A 206 3.67 -22.83 -2.63
N ASP A 207 2.73 -23.01 -1.69
CA ASP A 207 2.52 -22.09 -0.57
C ASP A 207 3.08 -22.63 0.76
N ASP A 208 3.74 -23.79 0.77
CA ASP A 208 4.25 -24.45 1.99
C ASP A 208 5.16 -23.52 2.79
N TRP A 209 6.02 -22.76 2.11
CA TRP A 209 6.93 -21.83 2.79
C TRP A 209 6.16 -20.78 3.59
N SER A 210 5.08 -20.22 3.05
CA SER A 210 4.22 -19.26 3.77
C SER A 210 3.50 -19.93 4.93
N HIS A 211 2.97 -21.14 4.76
CA HIS A 211 2.32 -21.89 5.83
C HIS A 211 3.28 -22.28 6.96
N GLU A 212 4.57 -22.48 6.67
CA GLU A 212 5.60 -22.78 7.66
C GLU A 212 6.01 -21.56 8.50
N HIS A 213 5.95 -20.34 7.93
CA HIS A 213 6.47 -19.13 8.57
C HIS A 213 5.38 -18.21 9.10
N PHE A 214 4.20 -18.19 8.50
CA PHE A 214 3.16 -17.20 8.78
C PHE A 214 1.82 -17.84 9.10
N ARG A 215 0.94 -17.04 9.70
CA ARG A 215 -0.48 -17.35 9.69
C ARG A 215 -1.07 -16.98 8.32
N VAL A 216 -1.47 -17.99 7.55
CA VAL A 216 -2.20 -17.82 6.28
C VAL A 216 -3.68 -18.03 6.51
N ILE A 217 -4.51 -17.03 6.24
CA ILE A 217 -5.98 -17.10 6.27
C ILE A 217 -6.46 -17.14 4.82
N THR A 218 -6.84 -18.32 4.33
CA THR A 218 -7.33 -18.48 2.95
C THR A 218 -8.68 -17.81 2.77
N LEU A 219 -9.08 -17.57 1.51
CA LEU A 219 -10.38 -16.99 1.25
C LEU A 219 -11.55 -17.86 1.76
N GLU A 220 -11.43 -19.19 1.68
CA GLU A 220 -12.44 -20.11 2.24
C GLU A 220 -12.58 -19.93 3.75
N GLU A 221 -11.48 -19.68 4.45
CA GLU A 221 -11.49 -19.42 5.88
C GLU A 221 -12.12 -18.06 6.20
N VAL A 222 -11.86 -17.03 5.38
CA VAL A 222 -12.54 -15.73 5.51
C VAL A 222 -14.05 -15.89 5.38
N LEU A 223 -14.50 -16.62 4.36
CA LEU A 223 -15.91 -16.89 4.10
C LEU A 223 -16.56 -17.71 5.24
N ALA A 224 -15.85 -18.69 5.79
CA ALA A 224 -16.35 -19.53 6.87
C ALA A 224 -16.38 -18.82 8.23
N SER A 225 -15.38 -18.00 8.53
CA SER A 225 -15.21 -17.36 9.84
C SER A 225 -15.95 -16.03 9.95
N GLY A 226 -16.13 -15.33 8.83
CA GLY A 226 -16.70 -13.98 8.79
C GLY A 226 -15.70 -12.89 9.18
N ILE A 227 -15.98 -11.68 8.71
CA ILE A 227 -15.09 -10.52 8.76
C ILE A 227 -14.71 -10.09 10.17
N GLU A 228 -15.66 -10.13 11.11
CA GLU A 228 -15.41 -9.78 12.51
C GLU A 228 -14.34 -10.67 13.13
N ARG A 229 -14.48 -11.99 12.97
CA ARG A 229 -13.57 -12.96 13.59
C ARG A 229 -12.19 -12.93 12.95
N VAL A 230 -12.13 -12.81 11.63
CA VAL A 230 -10.86 -12.64 10.91
C VAL A 230 -10.14 -11.39 11.39
N ALA A 231 -10.83 -10.25 11.51
CA ALA A 231 -10.21 -9.03 12.00
C ALA A 231 -9.73 -9.12 13.46
N GLU A 232 -10.47 -9.80 14.33
CA GLU A 232 -10.05 -10.08 15.71
C GLU A 232 -8.77 -10.91 15.76
N GLU A 233 -8.69 -11.97 14.94
CA GLU A 233 -7.50 -12.81 14.82
C GLU A 233 -6.29 -12.03 14.29
N VAL A 234 -6.47 -11.28 13.19
CA VAL A 234 -5.44 -10.43 12.59
C VAL A 234 -4.86 -9.46 13.62
N ARG A 235 -5.71 -8.77 14.38
CA ARG A 235 -5.26 -7.86 15.44
C ARG A 235 -4.56 -8.59 16.59
N GLY A 236 -5.00 -9.80 16.92
CA GLY A 236 -4.34 -10.66 17.89
C GLY A 236 -2.91 -11.02 17.49
N ILE A 237 -2.71 -11.35 16.21
CA ILE A 237 -1.40 -11.70 15.63
C ILE A 237 -0.48 -10.49 15.60
N VAL A 238 -0.92 -9.36 15.04
CA VAL A 238 -0.06 -8.18 14.92
C VAL A 238 0.13 -7.43 16.24
N GLY A 239 -0.73 -7.65 17.23
CA GLY A 239 -0.63 -7.03 18.55
C GLY A 239 -0.54 -5.50 18.50
N THR A 240 0.29 -4.92 19.35
CA THR A 240 0.37 -3.45 19.57
C THR A 240 1.68 -2.82 19.08
N GLY A 241 2.54 -3.59 18.42
CA GLY A 241 3.83 -3.08 17.93
C GLY A 241 3.69 -2.51 16.52
N PRO A 242 4.77 -1.89 15.98
CA PRO A 242 4.79 -1.37 14.62
C PRO A 242 4.36 -2.44 13.61
N THR A 243 3.42 -2.10 12.74
CA THR A 243 2.87 -3.02 11.74
C THR A 243 2.81 -2.34 10.38
N TYR A 244 3.25 -3.04 9.34
CA TYR A 244 3.09 -2.63 7.95
C TYR A 244 1.87 -3.31 7.33
N VAL A 245 1.18 -2.64 6.40
CA VAL A 245 0.06 -3.22 5.66
C VAL A 245 0.37 -3.19 4.16
N SER A 246 0.53 -4.36 3.55
CA SER A 246 0.72 -4.52 2.10
C SER A 246 -0.58 -5.05 1.50
N LEU A 247 -1.12 -4.37 0.49
CA LEU A 247 -2.37 -4.76 -0.14
C LEU A 247 -2.19 -4.86 -1.65
N ASP A 248 -2.11 -6.10 -2.12
CA ASP A 248 -2.28 -6.42 -3.53
C ASP A 248 -3.76 -6.35 -3.89
N LEU A 249 -4.06 -5.67 -5.00
CA LEU A 249 -5.42 -5.51 -5.48
C LEU A 249 -6.01 -6.81 -6.04
N ASP A 250 -5.18 -7.80 -6.40
CA ASP A 250 -5.63 -9.10 -6.88
C ASP A 250 -6.28 -9.99 -5.81
N VAL A 251 -6.14 -9.64 -4.52
CA VAL A 251 -6.94 -10.23 -3.43
C VAL A 251 -8.45 -10.08 -3.65
N LEU A 252 -8.84 -9.03 -4.37
CA LEU A 252 -10.23 -8.75 -4.72
C LEU A 252 -10.63 -9.53 -5.96
N ASP A 253 -11.87 -10.03 -5.96
CA ASP A 253 -12.45 -10.59 -7.17
C ASP A 253 -12.40 -9.57 -8.32
N ILE A 254 -12.16 -10.07 -9.55
CA ILE A 254 -12.12 -9.25 -10.76
C ILE A 254 -13.35 -8.35 -10.98
N ALA A 255 -14.50 -8.65 -10.36
CA ALA A 255 -15.67 -7.77 -10.39
C ALA A 255 -15.43 -6.41 -9.69
N TYR A 256 -14.42 -6.33 -8.82
CA TYR A 256 -14.07 -5.17 -8.00
C TYR A 256 -12.68 -4.60 -8.29
N ALA A 257 -11.77 -5.43 -8.81
CA ALA A 257 -10.43 -5.04 -9.26
C ALA A 257 -10.08 -5.70 -10.62
N PRO A 258 -10.81 -5.39 -11.71
CA PRO A 258 -10.60 -6.05 -13.01
C PRO A 258 -9.25 -5.74 -13.67
N ALA A 259 -8.53 -4.71 -13.20
CA ALA A 259 -7.34 -4.19 -13.84
C ALA A 259 -6.10 -4.38 -12.96
N VAL A 260 -5.82 -5.64 -12.62
CA VAL A 260 -4.61 -6.06 -11.92
C VAL A 260 -3.74 -6.90 -12.84
N ALA A 261 -2.52 -7.22 -12.40
CA ALA A 261 -1.54 -7.89 -13.24
C ALA A 261 -1.74 -9.41 -13.33
N ASP A 262 -2.16 -10.03 -12.22
CA ASP A 262 -2.43 -11.46 -12.12
C ASP A 262 -3.82 -11.68 -11.51
N PRO A 263 -4.90 -11.47 -12.29
CA PRO A 263 -6.25 -11.44 -11.74
C PRO A 263 -6.80 -12.83 -11.43
N GLU A 264 -7.33 -13.00 -10.23
CA GLU A 264 -8.05 -14.20 -9.81
C GLU A 264 -9.56 -13.97 -9.68
N VAL A 265 -10.34 -14.98 -10.12
CA VAL A 265 -11.80 -14.98 -9.91
C VAL A 265 -12.13 -15.61 -8.58
N ASN A 266 -13.31 -15.29 -8.06
CA ASN A 266 -13.80 -15.75 -6.76
C ASN A 266 -12.89 -15.27 -5.62
N GLY A 267 -12.53 -13.97 -5.63
CA GLY A 267 -11.77 -13.29 -4.58
C GLY A 267 -12.65 -12.56 -3.55
N LEU A 268 -12.03 -11.72 -2.72
CA LEU A 268 -12.77 -10.88 -1.77
C LEU A 268 -13.69 -9.91 -2.51
N THR A 269 -14.88 -9.65 -1.94
CA THR A 269 -15.67 -8.50 -2.35
C THR A 269 -15.11 -7.22 -1.74
N SER A 270 -15.36 -6.06 -2.39
CA SER A 270 -14.96 -4.77 -1.79
C SER A 270 -15.52 -4.57 -0.38
N ARG A 271 -16.73 -5.08 -0.09
CA ARG A 271 -17.35 -4.93 1.24
C ARG A 271 -16.61 -5.71 2.31
N GLU A 272 -16.11 -6.90 1.98
CA GLU A 272 -15.32 -7.72 2.89
C GLU A 272 -13.98 -7.06 3.17
N LEU A 273 -13.27 -6.61 2.12
CA LEU A 273 -12.00 -5.89 2.27
C LEU A 273 -12.16 -4.63 3.14
N PHE A 274 -13.08 -3.73 2.79
CA PHE A 274 -13.29 -2.51 3.59
C PHE A 274 -13.82 -2.80 4.99
N GLY A 275 -14.55 -3.90 5.17
CA GLY A 275 -14.95 -4.38 6.49
C GLY A 275 -13.75 -4.81 7.36
N LEU A 276 -12.74 -5.46 6.75
CA LEU A 276 -11.48 -5.79 7.42
C LEU A 276 -10.68 -4.52 7.72
N LEU A 277 -10.51 -3.62 6.75
CA LEU A 277 -9.78 -2.35 6.93
C LEU A 277 -10.40 -1.45 8.01
N ASP A 278 -11.74 -1.33 8.07
CA ASP A 278 -12.47 -0.61 9.14
C ASP A 278 -12.12 -1.15 10.53
N ARG A 279 -11.80 -2.45 10.63
CA ARG A 279 -11.49 -3.12 11.90
C ARG A 279 -10.01 -3.10 12.23
N LEU A 280 -9.13 -2.65 11.34
CA LEU A 280 -7.71 -2.44 11.64
C LEU A 280 -7.44 -1.18 12.49
N ARG A 281 -8.49 -0.45 12.93
CA ARG A 281 -8.32 0.72 13.79
C ARG A 281 -7.53 0.41 15.06
N GLY A 282 -6.66 1.35 15.41
CA GLY A 282 -5.81 1.26 16.60
C GLY A 282 -4.55 0.39 16.45
N ILE A 283 -4.26 -0.15 15.26
CA ILE A 283 -2.93 -0.72 15.00
C ILE A 283 -1.88 0.40 14.96
N ASP A 284 -0.65 0.08 15.35
CA ASP A 284 0.49 0.99 15.23
C ASP A 284 1.04 0.96 13.79
N LEU A 285 0.27 1.55 12.85
CA LEU A 285 0.61 1.53 11.42
C LEU A 285 1.91 2.32 11.15
N CYS A 286 2.97 1.63 10.74
CA CYS A 286 4.28 2.22 10.50
C CYS A 286 4.60 2.46 9.02
N GLY A 287 3.79 1.88 8.13
CA GLY A 287 3.77 2.12 6.70
C GLY A 287 2.68 1.28 6.04
N ALA A 288 2.33 1.60 4.80
CA ALA A 288 1.43 0.78 4.01
C ALA A 288 1.68 0.94 2.51
N ASP A 289 1.26 -0.04 1.70
CA ASP A 289 1.19 0.11 0.26
C ASP A 289 -0.04 -0.53 -0.39
N VAL A 290 -0.40 0.01 -1.55
CA VAL A 290 -1.36 -0.59 -2.49
C VAL A 290 -0.67 -0.79 -3.82
N VAL A 291 -0.71 -2.01 -4.35
CA VAL A 291 0.11 -2.44 -5.49
C VAL A 291 -0.70 -3.12 -6.59
N CYS A 292 -0.01 -3.47 -7.67
CA CYS A 292 -0.49 -4.31 -8.78
C CYS A 292 -1.63 -3.78 -9.65
N TYR A 293 -2.01 -2.52 -9.50
CA TYR A 293 -2.94 -1.85 -10.41
C TYR A 293 -2.33 -1.68 -11.82
N CYS A 294 -3.03 -2.13 -12.87
CA CYS A 294 -2.68 -1.98 -14.29
C CYS A 294 -3.65 -1.01 -15.01
N PRO A 295 -3.41 0.32 -15.00
CA PRO A 295 -4.38 1.29 -15.53
C PRO A 295 -4.89 1.08 -16.97
N PRO A 296 -4.08 0.60 -17.93
CA PRO A 296 -4.57 0.34 -19.28
C PRO A 296 -5.68 -0.71 -19.36
N LEU A 297 -5.83 -1.57 -18.35
CA LEU A 297 -6.87 -2.59 -18.28
C LEU A 297 -8.17 -2.07 -17.63
N ASP A 298 -8.18 -0.88 -17.02
CA ASP A 298 -9.27 -0.41 -16.15
C ASP A 298 -10.43 0.32 -16.86
N GLY A 299 -10.54 0.11 -18.18
CA GLY A 299 -11.64 0.61 -19.00
C GLY A 299 -11.98 2.10 -18.82
N PRO A 300 -13.13 2.57 -19.32
CA PRO A 300 -13.54 3.97 -19.12
C PRO A 300 -14.01 4.25 -17.68
N ALA A 301 -14.46 3.23 -16.95
CA ALA A 301 -15.08 3.39 -15.64
C ALA A 301 -14.06 3.57 -14.50
N GLN A 302 -12.83 3.08 -14.67
CA GLN A 302 -11.74 3.19 -13.69
C GLN A 302 -12.12 2.57 -12.33
N ILE A 303 -12.64 1.34 -12.36
CA ILE A 303 -13.18 0.64 -11.19
C ILE A 303 -12.05 0.35 -10.20
N THR A 304 -10.97 -0.23 -10.70
CA THR A 304 -9.80 -0.59 -9.88
C THR A 304 -9.13 0.66 -9.32
N ALA A 305 -9.04 1.74 -10.10
CA ALA A 305 -8.52 3.03 -9.63
C ALA A 305 -9.35 3.63 -8.49
N LEU A 306 -10.69 3.53 -8.56
CA LEU A 306 -11.57 3.96 -7.47
C LEU A 306 -11.32 3.14 -6.21
N THR A 307 -11.26 1.81 -6.35
CA THR A 307 -10.97 0.90 -5.24
C THR A 307 -9.63 1.25 -4.58
N ALA A 308 -8.57 1.43 -5.37
CA ALA A 308 -7.26 1.84 -4.88
C ALA A 308 -7.25 3.22 -4.20
N CYS A 309 -8.05 4.18 -4.67
CA CYS A 309 -8.18 5.49 -4.03
C CYS A 309 -8.86 5.42 -2.66
N GLU A 310 -9.89 4.58 -2.51
CA GLU A 310 -10.55 4.36 -1.21
C GLU A 310 -9.59 3.64 -0.25
N ILE A 311 -8.87 2.61 -0.71
CA ILE A 311 -7.82 1.92 0.07
C ILE A 311 -6.74 2.91 0.54
N LEU A 312 -6.26 3.76 -0.36
CA LEU A 312 -5.30 4.82 -0.03
C LEU A 312 -5.83 5.73 1.09
N LEU A 313 -7.11 6.12 1.03
CA LEU A 313 -7.72 6.95 2.06
C LEU A 313 -7.88 6.20 3.41
N TYR A 314 -8.13 4.89 3.38
CA TYR A 314 -8.11 4.03 4.56
C TYR A 314 -6.72 4.00 5.21
N PHE A 315 -5.66 3.78 4.43
CA PHE A 315 -4.28 3.81 4.94
C PHE A 315 -3.90 5.16 5.54
N VAL A 316 -4.26 6.25 4.87
CA VAL A 316 -4.04 7.61 5.40
C VAL A 316 -4.80 7.83 6.69
N THR A 317 -6.03 7.32 6.80
CA THR A 317 -6.84 7.43 8.02
C THR A 317 -6.21 6.64 9.17
N LEU A 318 -5.83 5.39 8.95
CA LEU A 318 -5.18 4.53 9.94
C LEU A 318 -3.82 5.09 10.37
N ALA A 319 -3.01 5.56 9.41
CA ALA A 319 -1.74 6.22 9.70
C ALA A 319 -1.94 7.50 10.51
N GLY A 320 -2.98 8.28 10.19
CA GLY A 320 -3.36 9.47 10.95
C GLY A 320 -3.70 9.17 12.41
N GLU A 321 -4.46 8.10 12.65
CA GLU A 321 -4.77 7.63 14.01
C GLU A 321 -3.50 7.17 14.76
N ALA A 322 -2.63 6.40 14.10
CA ALA A 322 -1.37 5.93 14.70
C ALA A 322 -0.42 7.09 15.03
N VAL A 323 -0.23 8.05 14.11
CA VAL A 323 0.59 9.25 14.35
C VAL A 323 0.05 10.08 15.51
N GLN A 324 -1.26 10.25 15.61
CA GLN A 324 -1.87 10.97 16.73
C GLN A 324 -1.70 10.23 18.06
N ALA A 325 -1.81 8.90 18.07
CA ALA A 325 -1.64 8.09 19.27
C ALA A 325 -0.20 8.09 19.81
N ARG A 326 0.80 8.40 18.97
CA ARG A 326 2.22 8.53 19.36
C ARG A 326 2.56 9.89 19.97
N ARG A 327 1.67 10.88 19.89
CA ARG A 327 1.86 12.25 20.42
C ARG A 327 1.32 12.36 21.84
#